data_AF-A0A3N5VZ83-F1
#
_entry.id   AF-A0A3N5VZ83-F1
#
_cell.length_a   1.000
_cell.length_b   1.000
_cell.length_c   1.000
_cell.angle_alpha   90.00
_cell.angle_beta   90.00
_cell.angle_gamma   90.00
#
_symmetry.space_group_name_H-M   'P 1'
#
loop_
_entity.id
_entity.type
_entity.pdbx_description
1 polymer ?
#
loop_
_entity_poly.entity_id
_entity_poly.type
_entity_poly.pdbx_seq_one_letter_code
_entity_poly.pdbx_strand_id
1 'polypeptide(L)'
;MGNKKRKKFLLLFFVPLALAASLWFDREAPAAESEWPIEVSFPEGKILLYQPQPDSLKDDKLTGRSAVSFTPSGGEAPVFGAFWFDARISTDRDERLVTMREMNILQAKFPHAASDLERIVIQALKNEVPRMNLTFSLDRLLTSLDEAEKAQVSSENLKTDPPKIIFTETPSVLVSIDGLPQLRPMPDTKVMQVVNTPFVLLFDPSLKTYYLKGGGEWFSAKDVLGPWQGDPNPPESILTIPMREMEKERDPAPAKQVLRSKMEKIIVATEPTELIVASGRPRYMPIQGTDLLFISNTSSDVFLEIVSQNYYAVLAGRWYQSASLKGPWTYVPANQLPSEFAKIPPASPKGNVLVYVAGTQQAKEAVLDAGIPQTAAIKRNTTLNVTYDGPPKFEAIEGTNLRYAVNSPYAVVESQDRFFSCHQGVWYAASDPAGPWTVATQVPDEIYSIPPSSPLYNVRYVRVFDYTADVVYAGYYPGYLGWHVYGPTVVYGTGWYYPGWYGPDYYYPYPWTWGFGIQYNPFAGWSFGFNYGYVGAG
;
A
#
# COMPACT_ATOMS: atom_id res chain seq x y z
N MET A 1 -97.39 48.36 -4.39
CA MET A 1 -97.01 46.94 -4.48
C MET A 1 -95.64 46.75 -3.86
N GLY A 2 -95.49 45.69 -3.06
CA GLY A 2 -94.37 45.22 -2.20
C GLY A 2 -92.98 45.90 -2.25
N ASN A 3 -92.19 45.95 -1.18
CA ASN A 3 -92.24 45.25 0.10
C ASN A 3 -91.21 45.88 1.08
N LYS A 4 -91.61 45.95 2.36
CA LYS A 4 -90.86 46.05 3.65
C LYS A 4 -89.38 46.50 3.72
N LYS A 5 -89.20 47.65 4.42
CA LYS A 5 -88.39 47.91 5.65
C LYS A 5 -87.14 47.06 5.93
N ARG A 6 -85.99 47.73 6.19
CA ARG A 6 -85.46 47.99 7.56
C ARG A 6 -84.25 48.97 7.53
N LYS A 7 -84.29 49.94 8.46
CA LYS A 7 -83.21 50.88 8.81
C LYS A 7 -82.08 50.15 9.57
N LYS A 8 -80.82 50.59 9.41
CA LYS A 8 -80.01 51.20 10.50
C LYS A 8 -78.60 51.63 10.01
N PHE A 9 -78.19 52.76 10.58
CA PHE A 9 -76.93 53.51 10.48
C PHE A 9 -75.71 52.67 10.93
N LEU A 10 -74.54 52.81 10.30
CA LEU A 10 -73.25 52.61 10.98
C LEU A 10 -72.09 53.38 10.31
N LEU A 11 -71.19 53.84 11.18
CA LEU A 11 -70.12 54.83 11.06
C LEU A 11 -69.15 54.68 9.88
N LEU A 12 -68.70 55.84 9.38
CA LEU A 12 -67.43 56.01 8.66
C LEU A 12 -66.25 55.69 9.59
N PHE A 13 -65.35 54.81 9.13
CA PHE A 13 -63.95 54.80 9.56
C PHE A 13 -63.08 55.01 8.32
N PHE A 14 -62.37 56.13 8.30
CA PHE A 14 -61.28 56.41 7.35
C PHE A 14 -60.06 55.58 7.81
N VAL A 15 -59.59 54.66 6.96
CA VAL A 15 -58.31 53.95 7.15
C VAL A 15 -57.40 54.36 5.98
N PRO A 16 -56.19 54.90 6.23
CA PRO A 16 -55.26 55.23 5.17
C PRO A 16 -54.59 53.95 4.66
N LEU A 17 -54.68 53.72 3.34
CA LEU A 17 -54.03 52.61 2.65
C LEU A 17 -52.54 52.97 2.50
N ALA A 18 -51.69 52.50 3.43
CA ALA A 18 -50.25 52.55 3.27
C ALA A 18 -49.80 51.41 2.35
N LEU A 19 -49.32 51.73 1.15
CA LEU A 19 -48.63 50.81 0.27
C LEU A 19 -47.25 50.50 0.89
N ALA A 20 -47.15 49.40 1.65
CA ALA A 20 -45.86 48.81 2.01
C ALA A 20 -45.39 47.95 0.84
N ALA A 21 -44.40 48.46 0.09
CA ALA A 21 -43.63 47.64 -0.83
C ALA A 21 -42.77 46.69 0.00
N SER A 22 -43.25 45.47 0.22
CA SER A 22 -42.46 44.39 0.79
C SER A 22 -41.36 44.05 -0.22
N LEU A 23 -40.15 44.55 0.03
CA LEU A 23 -38.94 43.98 -0.57
C LEU A 23 -38.78 42.59 0.04
N TRP A 24 -39.24 41.58 -0.68
CA TRP A 24 -38.83 40.20 -0.42
C TRP A 24 -37.37 40.14 -0.86
N PHE A 25 -36.45 40.23 0.10
CA PHE A 25 -35.14 39.67 -0.11
C PHE A 25 -35.37 38.16 -0.29
N ASP A 26 -35.18 37.67 -1.51
CA ASP A 26 -34.98 36.24 -1.73
C ASP A 26 -33.77 35.85 -0.88
N ARG A 27 -34.06 35.26 0.28
CA ARG A 27 -33.03 34.63 1.10
C ARG A 27 -32.64 33.39 0.31
N GLU A 28 -31.49 33.47 -0.35
CA GLU A 28 -30.85 32.34 -1.02
C GLU A 28 -30.89 31.16 -0.03
N ALA A 29 -31.46 30.03 -0.46
CA ALA A 29 -31.58 28.87 0.40
C ALA A 29 -30.17 28.50 0.93
N PRO A 30 -30.03 28.16 2.22
CA PRO A 30 -28.73 27.80 2.77
C PRO A 30 -28.11 26.71 1.89
N ALA A 31 -26.84 26.89 1.51
CA ALA A 31 -26.16 25.96 0.62
C ALA A 31 -26.17 24.58 1.28
N ALA A 32 -26.89 23.61 0.70
CA ALA A 32 -26.91 22.26 1.24
C ALA A 32 -25.55 21.57 0.97
N GLU A 33 -25.10 20.72 1.88
CA GLU A 33 -23.93 19.85 1.64
C GLU A 33 -24.20 18.95 0.43
N SER A 34 -23.19 18.79 -0.44
CA SER A 34 -23.31 17.91 -1.60
C SER A 34 -23.40 16.45 -1.17
N GLU A 35 -24.37 15.72 -1.71
CA GLU A 35 -24.49 14.27 -1.52
C GLU A 35 -23.48 13.55 -2.43
N TRP A 36 -22.47 12.94 -1.81
CA TRP A 36 -21.46 12.16 -2.50
C TRP A 36 -21.87 10.67 -2.58
N PRO A 37 -21.54 9.95 -3.67
CA PRO A 37 -20.86 10.42 -4.87
C PRO A 37 -21.75 11.30 -5.78
N ILE A 38 -21.13 12.19 -6.55
CA ILE A 38 -21.83 13.12 -7.46
C ILE A 38 -21.85 12.54 -8.87
N GLU A 39 -23.05 12.42 -9.45
CA GLU A 39 -23.22 12.00 -10.84
C GLU A 39 -23.07 13.18 -11.80
N VAL A 40 -22.21 13.00 -12.80
CA VAL A 40 -22.04 13.90 -13.94
C VAL A 40 -22.44 13.14 -15.21
N SER A 41 -23.56 13.53 -15.81
CA SER A 41 -24.03 12.94 -17.07
C SER A 41 -23.62 13.82 -18.26
N PHE A 42 -23.11 13.20 -19.33
CA PHE A 42 -22.68 13.87 -20.56
C PHE A 42 -22.86 12.91 -21.76
N PRO A 43 -22.77 13.37 -23.02
CA PRO A 43 -23.17 12.56 -24.19
C PRO A 43 -22.50 11.19 -24.29
N GLU A 44 -21.23 11.09 -23.90
CA GLU A 44 -20.42 9.89 -23.99
C GLU A 44 -20.63 8.91 -22.81
N GLY A 45 -21.31 9.32 -21.74
CA GLY A 45 -21.62 8.45 -20.60
C GLY A 45 -21.89 9.17 -19.28
N LYS A 46 -21.64 8.45 -18.19
CA LYS A 46 -21.82 8.94 -16.82
C LYS A 46 -20.50 8.87 -16.08
N ILE A 47 -20.19 9.90 -15.32
CA ILE A 47 -19.09 9.92 -14.35
C ILE A 47 -19.69 9.94 -12.94
N LEU A 48 -19.20 9.11 -12.04
CA LEU A 48 -19.40 9.29 -10.60
C LEU A 48 -18.11 9.85 -10.00
N LEU A 49 -18.23 11.03 -9.40
CA LEU A 49 -17.18 11.64 -8.60
C LEU A 49 -17.35 11.18 -7.15
N TYR A 50 -16.38 10.44 -6.64
CA TYR A 50 -16.34 10.12 -5.22
C TYR A 50 -15.88 11.35 -4.43
N GLN A 51 -16.07 11.32 -3.12
CA GLN A 51 -15.64 12.44 -2.31
C GLN A 51 -14.12 12.68 -2.45
N PRO A 52 -13.67 13.93 -2.71
CA PRO A 52 -12.27 14.26 -2.74
C PRO A 52 -11.55 13.99 -1.42
N GLN A 53 -10.33 13.47 -1.53
CA GLN A 53 -9.36 13.41 -0.44
C GLN A 53 -8.45 14.64 -0.55
N PRO A 54 -8.50 15.57 0.42
CA PRO A 54 -7.61 16.71 0.42
C PRO A 54 -6.18 16.26 0.73
N ASP A 55 -5.22 16.76 -0.02
CA ASP A 55 -3.78 16.55 0.23
C ASP A 55 -3.21 17.69 1.08
N SER A 56 -3.61 18.94 0.80
CA SER A 56 -3.19 20.10 1.58
C SER A 56 -4.16 21.26 1.42
N LEU A 57 -4.22 22.13 2.43
CA LEU A 57 -4.90 23.42 2.36
C LEU A 57 -3.93 24.50 2.84
N LYS A 58 -3.60 25.43 1.96
CA LYS A 58 -2.80 26.61 2.30
C LYS A 58 -3.54 27.86 1.88
N ASP A 59 -3.80 28.73 2.85
CA ASP A 59 -4.69 29.89 2.70
C ASP A 59 -6.07 29.42 2.20
N ASP A 60 -6.46 29.81 0.99
CA ASP A 60 -7.69 29.38 0.32
C ASP A 60 -7.43 28.39 -0.82
N LYS A 61 -6.19 27.89 -0.99
CA LYS A 61 -5.84 26.92 -2.03
C LYS A 61 -5.87 25.49 -1.47
N LEU A 62 -6.81 24.70 -1.98
CA LEU A 62 -6.95 23.28 -1.70
C LEU A 62 -6.29 22.48 -2.82
N THR A 63 -5.42 21.52 -2.47
CA THR A 63 -4.96 20.48 -3.39
C THR A 63 -5.54 19.15 -2.95
N GLY A 64 -5.86 18.29 -3.90
CA GLY A 64 -6.35 16.97 -3.56
C GLY A 64 -6.46 16.05 -4.75
N ARG A 65 -6.97 14.87 -4.45
CA ARG A 65 -7.26 13.82 -5.41
C ARG A 65 -8.62 13.24 -5.15
N SER A 66 -9.23 12.67 -6.17
CA SER A 66 -10.50 11.98 -6.03
C SER A 66 -10.49 10.71 -6.86
N ALA A 67 -11.03 9.64 -6.30
CA ALA A 67 -11.45 8.51 -7.11
C ALA A 67 -12.59 8.96 -8.03
N VAL A 68 -12.65 8.35 -9.20
CA VAL A 68 -13.69 8.61 -10.21
C VAL A 68 -14.04 7.31 -10.89
N SER A 69 -15.30 7.12 -11.25
CA SER A 69 -15.70 6.06 -12.15
C SER A 69 -16.38 6.60 -13.39
N PHE A 70 -16.14 5.98 -14.54
CA PHE A 70 -16.76 6.30 -15.81
C PHE A 70 -17.51 5.10 -16.35
N THR A 71 -18.80 5.28 -16.59
CA THR A 71 -19.65 4.30 -17.26
C THR A 71 -19.95 4.81 -18.67
N PRO A 72 -19.41 4.17 -19.73
CA PRO A 72 -19.72 4.54 -21.11
C PRO A 72 -21.22 4.49 -21.38
N SER A 73 -21.71 5.34 -22.27
CA SER A 73 -23.10 5.29 -22.72
C SER A 73 -23.44 3.90 -23.31
N GLY A 74 -24.46 3.24 -22.75
CA GLY A 74 -24.84 1.88 -23.12
C GLY A 74 -23.97 0.76 -22.52
N GLY A 75 -22.96 1.09 -21.70
CA GLY A 75 -22.19 0.14 -20.91
C GLY A 75 -22.80 -0.11 -19.52
N GLU A 76 -22.60 -1.31 -18.98
CA GLU A 76 -23.10 -1.68 -17.64
C GLU A 76 -22.02 -1.59 -16.55
N ALA A 77 -20.74 -1.72 -16.91
CA ALA A 77 -19.64 -1.76 -15.95
C ALA A 77 -18.87 -0.42 -15.89
N PRO A 78 -18.74 0.20 -14.71
CA PRO A 78 -17.91 1.38 -14.53
C PRO A 78 -16.40 1.05 -14.63
N VAL A 79 -15.64 1.95 -15.27
CA VAL A 79 -14.17 1.96 -15.27
C VAL A 79 -13.70 2.94 -14.20
N PHE A 80 -12.95 2.46 -13.22
CA PHE A 80 -12.44 3.27 -12.11
C PHE A 80 -11.09 3.89 -12.43
N GLY A 81 -10.85 5.07 -11.87
CA GLY A 81 -9.61 5.81 -11.97
C GLY A 81 -9.48 6.85 -10.86
N ALA A 82 -8.53 7.75 -11.02
CA ALA A 82 -8.33 8.88 -10.13
C ALA A 82 -8.00 10.14 -10.91
N PHE A 83 -8.36 11.30 -10.38
CA PHE A 83 -7.90 12.59 -10.88
C PHE A 83 -7.35 13.45 -9.74
N TRP A 84 -6.44 14.35 -10.11
CA TRP A 84 -5.79 15.30 -9.20
C TRP A 84 -6.19 16.71 -9.60
N PHE A 85 -6.39 17.56 -8.60
CA PHE A 85 -6.84 18.93 -8.81
C PHE A 85 -6.17 19.90 -7.86
N ASP A 86 -6.17 21.17 -8.27
CA ASP A 86 -6.13 22.29 -7.34
C ASP A 86 -7.46 23.06 -7.42
N ALA A 87 -7.86 23.67 -6.32
CA ALA A 87 -9.06 24.49 -6.25
C ALA A 87 -8.84 25.66 -5.28
N ARG A 88 -9.64 26.70 -5.45
CA ARG A 88 -9.85 27.74 -4.43
C ARG A 88 -11.03 27.32 -3.56
N ILE A 89 -11.08 27.74 -2.31
CA ILE A 89 -12.24 27.48 -1.45
C ILE A 89 -12.73 28.78 -0.80
N SER A 90 -14.03 28.86 -0.58
CA SER A 90 -14.63 29.89 0.29
C SER A 90 -15.31 29.20 1.48
N THR A 91 -14.98 29.63 2.69
CA THR A 91 -15.53 29.06 3.93
C THR A 91 -16.59 29.98 4.51
N ASP A 92 -17.79 29.46 4.68
CA ASP A 92 -18.81 30.04 5.54
C ASP A 92 -18.67 29.43 6.94
N ARG A 93 -18.27 30.24 7.92
CA ARG A 93 -18.04 29.77 9.29
C ARG A 93 -19.31 29.71 10.12
N ASP A 94 -20.32 30.49 9.75
CA ASP A 94 -21.59 30.55 10.48
C ASP A 94 -22.39 29.29 10.16
N GLU A 95 -22.45 28.90 8.88
CA GLU A 95 -23.09 27.65 8.42
C GLU A 95 -22.15 26.44 8.48
N ARG A 96 -20.86 26.64 8.80
CA ARG A 96 -19.80 25.62 8.82
C ARG A 96 -19.66 24.85 7.50
N LEU A 97 -19.75 25.56 6.38
CA LEU A 97 -19.68 25.01 5.04
C LEU A 97 -18.49 25.55 4.27
N VAL A 98 -17.97 24.72 3.36
CA VAL A 98 -16.92 25.08 2.41
C VAL A 98 -17.48 24.94 1.01
N THR A 99 -17.34 25.97 0.20
CA THR A 99 -17.66 25.94 -1.23
C THR A 99 -16.37 25.86 -2.03
N MET A 100 -16.30 24.90 -2.96
CA MET A 100 -15.21 24.79 -3.90
C MET A 100 -15.39 25.80 -5.04
N ARG A 101 -14.34 26.58 -5.28
CA ARG A 101 -14.25 27.63 -6.30
C ARG A 101 -13.12 27.24 -7.26
N GLU A 102 -13.31 27.44 -8.56
CA GLU A 102 -12.23 27.34 -9.55
C GLU A 102 -11.41 26.03 -9.48
N MET A 103 -12.08 24.88 -9.61
CA MET A 103 -11.37 23.60 -9.67
C MET A 103 -10.63 23.45 -11.01
N ASN A 104 -9.32 23.29 -10.93
CA ASN A 104 -8.44 22.96 -12.05
C ASN A 104 -8.06 21.49 -12.00
N ILE A 105 -8.52 20.71 -12.99
CA ILE A 105 -8.11 19.32 -13.15
C ILE A 105 -6.70 19.30 -13.74
N LEU A 106 -5.74 18.83 -12.93
CA LEU A 106 -4.33 18.74 -13.27
C LEU A 106 -4.05 17.54 -14.18
N GLN A 107 -4.60 16.39 -13.81
CA GLN A 107 -4.51 15.14 -14.58
C GLN A 107 -5.60 14.15 -14.14
N ALA A 108 -5.85 13.13 -14.97
CA ALA A 108 -6.63 11.95 -14.62
C ALA A 108 -5.91 10.68 -15.13
N LYS A 109 -6.03 9.58 -14.40
CA LYS A 109 -5.48 8.26 -14.77
C LYS A 109 -6.52 7.17 -14.57
N PHE A 110 -6.62 6.25 -15.54
CA PHE A 110 -7.51 5.09 -15.51
C PHE A 110 -6.73 3.80 -15.84
N PRO A 111 -6.57 2.86 -14.89
CA PRO A 111 -5.91 1.59 -15.16
C PRO A 111 -6.57 0.84 -16.32
N HIS A 112 -5.76 0.35 -17.26
CA HIS A 112 -6.22 -0.50 -18.37
C HIS A 112 -7.28 0.12 -19.31
N ALA A 113 -7.40 1.45 -19.33
CA ALA A 113 -8.35 2.14 -20.20
C ALA A 113 -7.81 2.40 -21.62
N ALA A 114 -8.73 2.64 -22.56
CA ALA A 114 -8.40 3.11 -23.90
C ALA A 114 -7.70 4.48 -23.84
N SER A 115 -6.76 4.74 -24.75
CA SER A 115 -5.88 5.93 -24.75
C SER A 115 -6.59 7.28 -24.76
N ASP A 116 -7.89 7.32 -25.08
CA ASP A 116 -8.68 8.55 -25.13
C ASP A 116 -9.56 8.78 -23.88
N LEU A 117 -9.72 7.79 -23.00
CA LEU A 117 -10.63 7.90 -21.85
C LEU A 117 -10.24 9.04 -20.91
N GLU A 118 -8.95 9.15 -20.57
CA GLU A 118 -8.44 10.22 -19.71
C GLU A 118 -8.80 11.60 -20.28
N ARG A 119 -8.64 11.80 -21.59
CA ARG A 119 -8.95 13.06 -22.26
C ARG A 119 -10.45 13.37 -22.20
N ILE A 120 -11.29 12.38 -22.45
CA ILE A 120 -12.76 12.51 -22.41
C ILE A 120 -13.20 12.91 -21.00
N VAL A 121 -12.73 12.20 -19.97
CA VAL A 121 -13.09 12.49 -18.57
C VAL A 121 -12.57 13.86 -18.16
N ILE A 122 -11.32 14.22 -18.47
CA ILE A 122 -10.78 15.55 -18.14
C ILE A 122 -11.61 16.66 -18.78
N GLN A 123 -12.02 16.51 -20.05
CA GLN A 123 -12.86 17.50 -20.73
C GLN A 123 -14.26 17.59 -20.09
N ALA A 124 -14.90 16.46 -19.80
CA ALA A 124 -16.19 16.43 -19.13
C ALA A 124 -16.13 17.11 -17.76
N LEU A 125 -15.13 16.79 -16.94
CA LEU A 125 -14.94 17.41 -15.62
C LEU A 125 -14.69 18.91 -15.72
N LYS A 126 -13.84 19.36 -16.65
CA LYS A 126 -13.59 20.79 -16.86
C LYS A 126 -14.85 21.57 -17.27
N ASN A 127 -15.76 20.94 -18.02
CA ASN A 127 -16.98 21.60 -18.49
C ASN A 127 -18.10 21.61 -17.45
N GLU A 128 -18.26 20.51 -16.71
CA GLU A 128 -19.41 20.32 -15.84
C GLU A 128 -19.14 20.69 -14.37
N VAL A 129 -17.95 20.38 -13.82
CA VAL A 129 -17.65 20.64 -12.39
C VAL A 129 -17.78 22.12 -11.99
N PRO A 130 -17.32 23.11 -12.80
CA PRO A 130 -17.50 24.52 -12.44
C PRO A 130 -18.97 24.95 -12.28
N ARG A 131 -19.93 24.19 -12.81
CA ARG A 131 -21.37 24.46 -12.70
C ARG A 131 -22.02 23.84 -11.46
N MET A 132 -21.33 22.94 -10.76
CA MET A 132 -21.94 22.08 -9.73
C MET A 132 -22.01 22.70 -8.33
N ASN A 133 -21.50 23.93 -8.12
CA ASN A 133 -21.49 24.61 -6.81
C ASN A 133 -21.15 23.64 -5.65
N LEU A 134 -20.04 22.92 -5.78
CA LEU A 134 -19.67 21.85 -4.86
C LEU A 134 -19.45 22.39 -3.44
N THR A 135 -20.18 21.83 -2.48
CA THR A 135 -20.19 22.24 -1.08
C THR A 135 -20.01 21.05 -0.15
N PHE A 136 -19.24 21.23 0.92
CA PHE A 136 -18.99 20.19 1.92
C PHE A 136 -18.82 20.78 3.31
N SER A 137 -19.02 19.95 4.34
CA SER A 137 -18.85 20.37 5.73
C SER A 137 -17.41 20.82 6.03
N LEU A 138 -17.27 21.96 6.71
CA LEU A 138 -16.00 22.46 7.21
C LEU A 138 -15.38 21.49 8.23
N ASP A 139 -16.20 20.90 9.11
CA ASP A 139 -15.73 19.88 10.06
C ASP A 139 -15.11 18.69 9.36
N ARG A 140 -15.80 18.18 8.34
CA ARG A 140 -15.33 17.05 7.55
C ARG A 140 -14.04 17.38 6.80
N LEU A 141 -13.93 18.59 6.22
CA LEU A 141 -12.68 19.04 5.59
C LEU A 141 -11.53 19.04 6.60
N LEU A 142 -11.73 19.63 7.78
CA LEU A 142 -10.70 19.72 8.81
C LEU A 142 -10.27 18.34 9.30
N THR A 143 -11.22 17.42 9.50
CA THR A 143 -10.92 16.02 9.84
C THR A 143 -10.12 15.33 8.73
N SER A 144 -10.53 15.45 7.47
CA SER A 144 -9.79 14.85 6.35
C SER A 144 -8.41 15.46 6.14
N LEU A 145 -8.22 16.76 6.44
CA LEU A 145 -6.89 17.40 6.41
C LEU A 145 -6.00 16.93 7.56
N ASP A 146 -6.53 16.78 8.76
CA ASP A 146 -5.82 16.19 9.90
C ASP A 146 -5.42 14.73 9.61
N GLU A 147 -6.31 13.96 8.98
CA GLU A 147 -6.00 12.61 8.49
C GLU A 147 -4.90 12.62 7.42
N ALA A 148 -4.95 13.55 6.47
CA ALA A 148 -3.93 13.69 5.43
C ALA A 148 -2.57 14.07 6.03
N GLU A 149 -2.55 14.99 7.00
CA GLU A 149 -1.35 15.35 7.74
C GLU A 149 -0.80 14.15 8.52
N LYS A 150 -1.63 13.46 9.30
CA LYS A 150 -1.25 12.22 9.99
C LYS A 150 -0.76 11.15 9.02
N ALA A 151 -1.37 11.03 7.85
CA ALA A 151 -0.96 10.09 6.83
C ALA A 151 0.40 10.44 6.24
N GLN A 152 0.67 11.73 6.02
CA GLN A 152 1.97 12.22 5.60
C GLN A 152 3.03 11.95 6.66
N VAL A 153 2.79 12.34 7.91
CA VAL A 153 3.68 12.07 9.06
C VAL A 153 3.95 10.58 9.21
N SER A 154 2.92 9.76 9.07
CA SER A 154 3.03 8.30 9.13
C SER A 154 3.90 7.74 7.99
N SER A 155 3.78 8.28 6.78
CA SER A 155 4.68 7.96 5.66
C SER A 155 6.10 8.46 5.91
N GLU A 156 6.30 9.59 6.58
CA GLU A 156 7.63 10.09 6.98
C GLU A 156 8.29 9.20 8.05
N ASN A 157 7.50 8.48 8.85
CA ASN A 157 7.95 7.55 9.88
C ASN A 157 8.26 6.12 9.38
N LEU A 158 8.34 5.91 8.06
CA LEU A 158 8.89 4.66 7.52
C LEU A 158 10.35 4.53 7.95
N LYS A 159 10.74 3.36 8.45
CA LYS A 159 12.09 3.11 8.95
C LYS A 159 13.08 3.03 7.79
N THR A 160 14.20 3.72 7.95
CA THR A 160 15.27 3.83 6.94
C THR A 160 16.63 3.35 7.47
N ASP A 161 16.67 2.80 8.69
CA ASP A 161 17.86 2.12 9.18
C ASP A 161 18.30 1.05 8.17
N PRO A 162 19.59 1.04 7.76
CA PRO A 162 20.06 0.05 6.80
C PRO A 162 19.90 -1.35 7.38
N PRO A 163 19.36 -2.33 6.61
CA PRO A 163 19.49 -3.72 6.99
C PRO A 163 20.99 -4.08 6.97
N LYS A 164 21.32 -5.26 7.48
CA LYS A 164 22.65 -5.82 7.26
C LYS A 164 22.84 -6.11 5.77
N ILE A 165 23.75 -5.40 5.12
CA ILE A 165 24.02 -5.61 3.70
C ILE A 165 25.27 -6.48 3.56
N ILE A 166 25.08 -7.68 3.01
CA ILE A 166 26.16 -8.64 2.76
C ILE A 166 26.51 -8.58 1.27
N PHE A 167 27.74 -8.21 0.95
CA PHE A 167 28.28 -8.29 -0.40
C PHE A 167 29.13 -9.55 -0.57
N THR A 168 28.90 -10.29 -1.65
CA THR A 168 29.66 -11.51 -1.98
C THR A 168 30.02 -11.57 -3.46
N GLU A 169 31.22 -12.06 -3.74
CA GLU A 169 31.73 -12.32 -5.10
C GLU A 169 31.54 -13.79 -5.52
N THR A 170 31.04 -14.62 -4.61
CA THR A 170 30.72 -16.02 -4.87
C THR A 170 29.22 -16.21 -4.94
N PRO A 171 28.69 -17.05 -5.87
CA PRO A 171 27.28 -17.43 -5.87
C PRO A 171 26.84 -17.80 -4.46
N SER A 172 25.78 -17.16 -3.96
CA SER A 172 25.32 -17.30 -2.58
C SER A 172 23.82 -17.09 -2.53
N VAL A 173 23.16 -17.70 -1.55
CA VAL A 173 21.73 -17.54 -1.29
C VAL A 173 21.52 -17.14 0.16
N LEU A 174 20.60 -16.21 0.37
CA LEU A 174 20.15 -15.81 1.69
C LEU A 174 18.97 -16.68 2.13
N VAL A 175 19.10 -17.34 3.27
CA VAL A 175 18.03 -18.06 3.95
C VAL A 175 17.65 -17.27 5.19
N SER A 176 16.47 -16.67 5.14
CA SER A 176 15.99 -15.82 6.22
C SER A 176 15.13 -16.58 7.22
N ILE A 177 15.36 -16.30 8.51
CA ILE A 177 14.58 -16.78 9.65
C ILE A 177 14.10 -15.52 10.41
N ASP A 178 12.81 -15.48 10.75
CA ASP A 178 12.23 -14.39 11.53
C ASP A 178 12.69 -14.48 12.99
N GLY A 179 13.76 -13.77 13.33
CA GLY A 179 14.35 -13.83 14.67
C GLY A 179 15.06 -15.15 14.94
N LEU A 180 15.11 -15.57 16.21
CA LEU A 180 15.74 -16.83 16.59
C LEU A 180 14.94 -18.03 16.06
N PRO A 181 15.59 -19.11 15.57
CA PRO A 181 14.89 -20.28 15.05
C PRO A 181 13.91 -20.88 16.05
N GLN A 182 12.66 -21.04 15.62
CA GLN A 182 11.58 -21.64 16.41
C GLN A 182 11.33 -23.08 15.95
N LEU A 183 11.72 -24.05 16.77
CA LEU A 183 11.56 -25.47 16.46
C LEU A 183 10.19 -25.98 16.91
N ARG A 184 9.49 -26.67 16.02
CA ARG A 184 8.22 -27.37 16.32
C ARG A 184 8.34 -28.85 15.96
N PRO A 185 7.89 -29.79 16.82
CA PRO A 185 7.83 -31.20 16.46
C PRO A 185 6.92 -31.42 15.26
N MET A 186 7.37 -32.24 14.30
CA MET A 186 6.51 -32.66 13.20
C MET A 186 5.71 -33.89 13.63
N PRO A 187 4.37 -33.90 13.45
CA PRO A 187 3.50 -35.02 13.82
C PRO A 187 4.02 -36.35 13.26
N ASP A 188 3.97 -37.40 14.08
CA ASP A 188 4.36 -38.78 13.71
C ASP A 188 5.81 -38.96 13.24
N THR A 189 6.72 -38.03 13.57
CA THR A 189 8.15 -38.15 13.25
C THR A 189 9.04 -37.82 14.46
N LYS A 190 10.35 -38.05 14.32
CA LYS A 190 11.37 -37.59 15.27
C LYS A 190 12.02 -36.26 14.86
N VAL A 191 11.53 -35.64 13.79
CA VAL A 191 12.10 -34.45 13.17
C VAL A 191 11.35 -33.22 13.68
N MET A 192 12.09 -32.12 13.82
CA MET A 192 11.56 -30.81 14.15
C MET A 192 11.63 -29.91 12.92
N GLN A 193 10.68 -29.00 12.76
CA GLN A 193 10.69 -27.97 11.72
C GLN A 193 11.05 -26.61 12.35
N VAL A 194 11.87 -25.82 11.66
CA VAL A 194 12.00 -24.38 11.94
C VAL A 194 10.81 -23.69 11.27
N VAL A 195 9.86 -23.19 12.06
CA VAL A 195 8.56 -22.72 11.54
C VAL A 195 8.55 -21.25 11.12
N ASN A 196 9.45 -20.45 11.69
CA ASN A 196 9.58 -19.02 11.45
C ASN A 196 10.47 -18.70 10.24
N THR A 197 10.32 -19.48 9.17
CA THR A 197 11.05 -19.28 7.91
C THR A 197 10.20 -19.77 6.73
N PRO A 198 10.23 -19.07 5.58
CA PRO A 198 9.53 -19.55 4.38
C PRO A 198 10.23 -20.76 3.74
N PHE A 199 11.45 -21.10 4.16
CA PHE A 199 12.24 -22.22 3.64
C PHE A 199 11.92 -23.53 4.35
N VAL A 200 12.07 -24.67 3.66
CA VAL A 200 11.91 -25.97 4.33
C VAL A 200 13.20 -26.27 5.07
N LEU A 201 13.18 -26.01 6.38
CA LEU A 201 14.31 -26.12 7.27
C LEU A 201 13.93 -27.04 8.44
N LEU A 202 14.61 -28.17 8.52
CA LEU A 202 14.34 -29.26 9.45
C LEU A 202 15.52 -29.46 10.39
N PHE A 203 15.27 -30.07 11.55
CA PHE A 203 16.28 -30.45 12.52
C PHE A 203 16.00 -31.87 13.01
N ASP A 204 17.00 -32.75 12.91
CA ASP A 204 16.95 -34.09 13.51
C ASP A 204 17.70 -34.05 14.86
N PRO A 205 16.99 -34.12 16.01
CA PRO A 205 17.62 -34.06 17.32
C PRO A 205 18.53 -35.26 17.61
N SER A 206 18.27 -36.42 17.00
CA SER A 206 19.07 -37.63 17.21
C SER A 206 20.44 -37.51 16.54
N LEU A 207 20.50 -36.82 15.40
CA LEU A 207 21.72 -36.57 14.63
C LEU A 207 22.38 -35.24 14.97
N LYS A 208 21.66 -34.35 15.68
CA LYS A 208 22.04 -32.95 15.92
C LYS A 208 22.44 -32.26 14.62
N THR A 209 21.58 -32.39 13.61
CA THR A 209 21.84 -31.90 12.25
C THR A 209 20.60 -31.17 11.73
N TYR A 210 20.82 -30.00 11.15
CA TYR A 210 19.82 -29.27 10.37
C TYR A 210 19.87 -29.69 8.91
N TYR A 211 18.71 -29.70 8.26
CA TYR A 211 18.53 -30.04 6.85
C TYR A 211 17.71 -28.95 6.17
N LEU A 212 18.22 -28.41 5.06
CA LEU A 212 17.56 -27.40 4.25
C LEU A 212 17.24 -28.00 2.88
N LYS A 213 15.99 -27.86 2.45
CA LYS A 213 15.60 -28.14 1.07
C LYS A 213 15.71 -26.86 0.24
N GLY A 214 16.34 -26.96 -0.92
CA GLY A 214 16.19 -25.93 -1.94
C GLY A 214 16.31 -26.51 -3.34
N GLY A 215 15.36 -26.17 -4.21
CA GLY A 215 15.17 -26.86 -5.48
C GLY A 215 15.04 -28.38 -5.29
N GLY A 216 15.73 -29.15 -6.14
CA GLY A 216 15.79 -30.61 -6.04
C GLY A 216 16.80 -31.13 -5.01
N GLU A 217 17.62 -30.28 -4.41
CA GLU A 217 18.79 -30.66 -3.62
C GLU A 217 18.54 -30.55 -2.11
N TRP A 218 19.42 -31.14 -1.32
CA TRP A 218 19.42 -31.08 0.13
C TRP A 218 20.76 -30.55 0.61
N PHE A 219 20.72 -29.82 1.72
CA PHE A 219 21.89 -29.28 2.40
C PHE A 219 21.79 -29.61 3.88
N SER A 220 22.93 -29.76 4.55
CA SER A 220 22.97 -30.00 5.98
C SER A 220 24.02 -29.16 6.71
N ALA A 221 23.78 -28.92 7.99
CA ALA A 221 24.66 -28.18 8.88
C ALA A 221 24.50 -28.65 10.34
N LYS A 222 25.55 -28.52 11.15
CA LYS A 222 25.47 -28.80 12.61
C LYS A 222 24.89 -27.65 13.41
N ASP A 223 25.04 -26.44 12.90
CA ASP A 223 24.45 -25.22 13.42
C ASP A 223 23.54 -24.63 12.33
N VAL A 224 22.40 -24.09 12.72
CA VAL A 224 21.43 -23.49 11.80
C VAL A 224 22.03 -22.30 11.03
N LEU A 225 22.99 -21.59 11.62
CA LEU A 225 23.71 -20.49 10.97
C LEU A 225 24.80 -20.98 9.99
N GLY A 226 25.00 -22.29 9.92
CA GLY A 226 26.00 -22.95 9.08
C GLY A 226 27.31 -23.27 9.81
N PRO A 227 28.36 -23.69 9.09
CA PRO A 227 28.42 -23.76 7.63
C PRO A 227 27.49 -24.85 7.07
N TRP A 228 26.83 -24.51 5.97
CA TRP A 228 25.98 -25.42 5.22
C TRP A 228 26.78 -26.09 4.10
N GLN A 229 26.50 -27.37 3.86
CA GLN A 229 27.12 -28.16 2.81
C GLN A 229 26.06 -28.97 2.05
N GLY A 230 26.34 -29.28 0.79
CA GLY A 230 25.47 -30.17 0.01
C GLY A 230 25.39 -31.56 0.64
N ASP A 231 24.18 -32.10 0.74
CA ASP A 231 23.89 -33.39 1.32
C ASP A 231 23.13 -34.25 0.30
N PRO A 232 23.83 -35.01 -0.56
CA PRO A 232 23.17 -35.81 -1.59
C PRO A 232 22.43 -37.02 -1.02
N ASN A 233 22.68 -37.39 0.25
CA ASN A 233 22.14 -38.60 0.87
C ASN A 233 21.62 -38.28 2.29
N PRO A 234 20.59 -37.41 2.42
CA PRO A 234 19.98 -37.17 3.72
C PRO A 234 19.37 -38.47 4.25
N PRO A 235 19.27 -38.62 5.59
CA PRO A 235 18.74 -39.83 6.20
C PRO A 235 17.26 -40.05 5.84
N GLU A 236 16.81 -41.30 5.94
CA GLU A 236 15.42 -41.68 5.65
C GLU A 236 14.40 -40.90 6.51
N SER A 237 14.78 -40.53 7.74
CA SER A 237 13.97 -39.68 8.63
C SER A 237 13.62 -38.32 8.02
N ILE A 238 14.45 -37.81 7.12
CA ILE A 238 14.26 -36.53 6.41
C ILE A 238 13.56 -36.75 5.07
N LEU A 239 13.88 -37.84 4.36
CA LEU A 239 13.31 -38.14 3.05
C LEU A 239 11.82 -38.54 3.09
N THR A 240 11.37 -39.09 4.22
CA THR A 240 10.00 -39.57 4.42
C THR A 240 9.03 -38.48 4.90
N ILE A 241 9.52 -37.28 5.19
CA ILE A 241 8.70 -36.15 5.59
C ILE A 241 7.73 -35.79 4.44
N PRO A 242 6.41 -35.62 4.71
CA PRO A 242 5.42 -35.30 3.69
C PRO A 242 5.57 -33.84 3.20
N MET A 243 6.52 -33.60 2.30
CA MET A 243 6.87 -32.26 1.78
C MET A 243 5.70 -31.57 1.06
N ARG A 244 4.80 -32.33 0.42
CA ARG A 244 3.66 -31.76 -0.33
C ARG A 244 2.65 -31.01 0.54
N GLU A 245 2.56 -31.35 1.83
CA GLU A 245 1.67 -30.64 2.76
C GLU A 245 2.34 -29.34 3.22
N MET A 246 3.64 -29.39 3.53
CA MET A 246 4.44 -28.22 3.88
C MET A 246 4.54 -27.19 2.75
N GLU A 247 4.53 -27.63 1.49
CA GLU A 247 4.52 -26.76 0.31
C GLU A 247 3.15 -26.14 0.02
N LYS A 248 2.05 -26.78 0.46
CA LYS A 248 0.67 -26.30 0.28
C LYS A 248 0.24 -25.28 1.34
N GLU A 249 0.75 -25.41 2.56
CA GLU A 249 0.46 -24.49 3.67
C GLU A 249 1.23 -23.17 3.60
N ARG A 250 2.16 -23.05 2.65
CA ARG A 250 2.92 -21.83 2.40
C ARG A 250 2.33 -21.13 1.20
N ASP A 251 2.17 -19.80 1.29
CA ASP A 251 1.81 -18.98 0.14
C ASP A 251 2.73 -19.34 -1.04
N PRO A 252 2.20 -19.38 -2.27
CA PRO A 252 2.98 -19.80 -3.43
C PRO A 252 4.21 -18.91 -3.53
N ALA A 253 5.38 -19.48 -3.22
CA ALA A 253 6.64 -18.80 -3.39
C ALA A 253 6.69 -18.24 -4.83
N PRO A 254 7.02 -16.95 -5.02
CA PRO A 254 7.15 -16.40 -6.36
C PRO A 254 8.22 -17.19 -7.12
N ALA A 255 7.75 -17.89 -8.15
CA ALA A 255 8.43 -18.80 -9.09
C ALA A 255 9.36 -19.86 -8.45
N LYS A 256 9.17 -21.12 -8.86
CA LYS A 256 10.04 -22.28 -8.54
C LYS A 256 11.53 -21.91 -8.62
N GLN A 257 12.10 -21.61 -7.46
CA GLN A 257 13.53 -21.37 -7.27
C GLN A 257 14.26 -22.69 -7.39
N VAL A 258 14.91 -22.86 -8.53
CA VAL A 258 15.85 -23.96 -8.71
C VAL A 258 17.19 -23.44 -8.19
N LEU A 259 17.58 -23.83 -6.97
CA LEU A 259 19.00 -23.86 -6.62
C LEU A 259 19.67 -24.73 -7.69
N ARG A 260 20.39 -24.10 -8.63
CA ARG A 260 21.07 -24.82 -9.70
C ARG A 260 22.45 -25.23 -9.19
N SER A 261 22.74 -26.50 -9.42
CA SER A 261 23.94 -27.20 -8.97
C SER A 261 25.25 -26.56 -9.45
N LYS A 262 25.83 -25.71 -8.60
CA LYS A 262 27.29 -25.56 -8.35
C LYS A 262 27.49 -24.63 -7.15
N MET A 263 27.38 -25.23 -5.95
CA MET A 263 27.69 -24.69 -4.61
C MET A 263 27.52 -23.17 -4.48
N GLU A 264 26.27 -22.73 -4.40
CA GLU A 264 25.95 -21.45 -3.81
C GLU A 264 26.24 -21.52 -2.31
N LYS A 265 27.03 -20.57 -1.79
CA LYS A 265 27.23 -20.44 -0.35
C LYS A 265 25.89 -20.05 0.30
N ILE A 266 25.36 -20.91 1.16
CA ILE A 266 24.16 -20.58 1.94
C ILE A 266 24.57 -19.68 3.11
N ILE A 267 23.90 -18.53 3.21
CA ILE A 267 24.05 -17.56 4.28
C ILE A 267 22.71 -17.50 5.00
N VAL A 268 22.71 -17.83 6.29
CA VAL A 268 21.50 -17.75 7.11
C VAL A 268 21.49 -16.45 7.90
N ALA A 269 20.35 -15.77 7.93
CA ALA A 269 20.14 -14.55 8.70
C ALA A 269 18.90 -14.65 9.59
N THR A 270 19.03 -14.18 10.82
CA THR A 270 17.97 -14.09 11.83
C THR A 270 17.54 -12.64 12.11
N GLU A 271 18.11 -11.69 11.36
CA GLU A 271 17.89 -10.25 11.47
C GLU A 271 17.69 -9.66 10.06
N PRO A 272 17.05 -8.49 9.91
CA PRO A 272 16.93 -7.79 8.63
C PRO A 272 18.24 -7.74 7.85
N THR A 273 18.31 -8.49 6.74
CA THR A 273 19.53 -8.69 5.96
C THR A 273 19.21 -8.66 4.47
N GLU A 274 20.05 -8.00 3.69
CA GLU A 274 20.01 -8.03 2.22
C GLU A 274 21.32 -8.61 1.69
N LEU A 275 21.22 -9.39 0.62
CA LEU A 275 22.35 -10.06 -0.01
C LEU A 275 22.58 -9.49 -1.41
N ILE A 276 23.75 -8.90 -1.65
CA ILE A 276 24.21 -8.46 -2.96
C ILE A 276 25.24 -9.47 -3.46
N VAL A 277 24.92 -10.13 -4.57
CA VAL A 277 25.77 -11.16 -5.18
C VAL A 277 26.34 -10.66 -6.51
N ALA A 278 27.67 -10.58 -6.59
CA ALA A 278 28.38 -10.43 -7.85
C ALA A 278 28.91 -11.79 -8.32
N SER A 279 28.81 -12.07 -9.62
CA SER A 279 29.42 -13.24 -10.24
C SER A 279 30.92 -13.03 -10.42
N GLY A 280 31.70 -13.32 -9.37
CA GLY A 280 33.12 -13.04 -9.27
C GLY A 280 33.41 -11.60 -8.84
N ARG A 281 34.67 -11.15 -9.03
CA ARG A 281 35.09 -9.77 -8.72
C ARG A 281 34.19 -8.74 -9.41
N PRO A 282 33.84 -7.61 -8.76
CA PRO A 282 33.02 -6.57 -9.35
C PRO A 282 33.55 -6.08 -10.70
N ARG A 283 32.67 -5.98 -11.70
CA ARG A 283 32.97 -5.39 -13.01
C ARG A 283 32.22 -4.08 -13.14
N TYR A 284 32.95 -2.99 -13.27
CA TYR A 284 32.37 -1.66 -13.38
C TYR A 284 32.14 -1.29 -14.84
N MET A 285 30.95 -0.77 -15.14
CA MET A 285 30.60 -0.21 -16.44
C MET A 285 30.09 1.22 -16.28
N PRO A 286 30.48 2.16 -17.17
CA PRO A 286 30.02 3.53 -17.08
C PRO A 286 28.55 3.66 -17.50
N ILE A 287 27.84 4.60 -16.88
CA ILE A 287 26.55 5.08 -17.37
C ILE A 287 26.83 6.30 -18.26
N GLN A 288 26.49 6.19 -19.54
CA GLN A 288 26.75 7.24 -20.52
C GLN A 288 26.14 8.58 -20.10
N GLY A 289 26.93 9.65 -20.19
CA GLY A 289 26.49 11.02 -19.86
C GLY A 289 26.46 11.35 -18.37
N THR A 290 27.05 10.50 -17.52
CA THR A 290 27.11 10.70 -16.06
C THR A 290 28.49 10.34 -15.52
N ASP A 291 28.79 10.79 -14.29
CA ASP A 291 29.97 10.36 -13.53
C ASP A 291 29.70 9.11 -12.65
N LEU A 292 28.84 8.21 -13.12
CA LEU A 292 28.47 6.97 -12.43
C LEU A 292 29.03 5.73 -13.14
N LEU A 293 29.52 4.80 -12.34
CA LEU A 293 29.75 3.42 -12.73
C LEU A 293 28.68 2.53 -12.06
N PHE A 294 28.28 1.42 -12.69
CA PHE A 294 27.49 0.37 -12.05
C PHE A 294 28.21 -0.97 -12.10
N ILE A 295 27.91 -1.86 -11.15
CA ILE A 295 28.46 -3.22 -11.14
C ILE A 295 27.62 -4.08 -12.09
N SER A 296 28.20 -4.49 -13.22
CA SER A 296 27.46 -5.14 -14.31
C SER A 296 27.29 -6.66 -14.14
N ASN A 297 28.09 -7.28 -13.28
CA ASN A 297 28.00 -8.70 -12.96
C ASN A 297 27.21 -8.98 -11.67
N THR A 298 26.27 -8.12 -11.29
CA THR A 298 25.28 -8.34 -10.25
C THR A 298 23.89 -7.98 -10.77
N SER A 299 22.86 -8.68 -10.29
CA SER A 299 21.46 -8.32 -10.53
C SER A 299 20.98 -7.15 -9.66
N SER A 300 21.73 -6.83 -8.59
CA SER A 300 21.42 -5.71 -7.71
C SER A 300 21.76 -4.36 -8.36
N ASP A 301 21.09 -3.31 -7.90
CA ASP A 301 21.33 -1.95 -8.35
C ASP A 301 22.39 -1.28 -7.47
N VAL A 302 23.66 -1.49 -7.84
CA VAL A 302 24.84 -0.97 -7.14
C VAL A 302 25.68 -0.10 -8.06
N PHE A 303 26.00 1.09 -7.59
CA PHE A 303 26.69 2.15 -8.31
C PHE A 303 27.94 2.59 -7.54
N LEU A 304 28.91 3.16 -8.25
CA LEU A 304 30.05 3.89 -7.71
C LEU A 304 30.04 5.27 -8.35
N GLU A 305 29.96 6.32 -7.53
CA GLU A 305 30.11 7.69 -8.01
C GLU A 305 31.59 8.04 -8.13
N ILE A 306 32.03 8.46 -9.32
CA ILE A 306 33.46 8.69 -9.60
C ILE A 306 34.02 9.85 -8.76
N VAL A 307 33.24 10.91 -8.53
CA VAL A 307 33.72 12.10 -7.83
C VAL A 307 33.96 11.83 -6.35
N SER A 308 32.99 11.24 -5.65
CA SER A 308 33.10 10.96 -4.22
C SER A 308 33.77 9.64 -3.88
N GLN A 309 33.87 8.72 -4.85
CA GLN A 309 34.27 7.33 -4.66
C GLN A 309 33.37 6.56 -3.67
N ASN A 310 32.14 7.03 -3.44
CA ASN A 310 31.15 6.30 -2.65
C ASN A 310 30.36 5.31 -3.51
N TYR A 311 30.10 4.15 -2.93
CA TYR A 311 29.14 3.18 -3.43
C TYR A 311 27.74 3.59 -3.02
N TYR A 312 26.78 3.36 -3.91
CA TYR A 312 25.36 3.54 -3.68
C TYR A 312 24.62 2.26 -4.03
N ALA A 313 23.69 1.83 -3.20
CA ALA A 313 22.80 0.71 -3.48
C ALA A 313 21.35 1.11 -3.17
N VAL A 314 20.41 0.70 -4.02
CA VAL A 314 18.98 0.84 -3.72
C VAL A 314 18.40 -0.51 -3.31
N LEU A 315 17.76 -0.54 -2.13
CA LEU A 315 17.14 -1.73 -1.55
C LEU A 315 15.73 -1.38 -1.12
N ALA A 316 14.72 -2.12 -1.62
CA ALA A 316 13.30 -1.83 -1.38
C ALA A 316 12.93 -0.34 -1.63
N GLY A 317 13.57 0.28 -2.62
CA GLY A 317 13.37 1.70 -2.99
C GLY A 317 14.09 2.73 -2.12
N ARG A 318 14.86 2.30 -1.11
CA ARG A 318 15.67 3.18 -0.25
C ARG A 318 17.13 3.16 -0.67
N TRP A 319 17.75 4.33 -0.76
CA TRP A 319 19.16 4.46 -1.11
C TRP A 319 20.05 4.38 0.13
N TYR A 320 21.15 3.68 -0.03
CA TYR A 320 22.20 3.56 0.96
C TYR A 320 23.55 3.84 0.32
N GLN A 321 24.43 4.52 1.05
CA GLN A 321 25.80 4.80 0.62
C GLN A 321 26.85 4.25 1.57
N SER A 322 28.03 3.97 1.03
CA SER A 322 29.21 3.52 1.79
C SER A 322 30.49 3.79 1.00
N ALA A 323 31.61 4.03 1.69
CA ALA A 323 32.94 4.08 1.05
C ALA A 323 33.46 2.69 0.62
N SER A 324 32.75 1.62 0.98
CA SER A 324 33.13 0.22 0.72
C SER A 324 31.90 -0.65 0.47
N LEU A 325 32.00 -1.62 -0.44
CA LEU A 325 30.95 -2.63 -0.67
C LEU A 325 30.62 -3.46 0.58
N LYS A 326 31.51 -3.47 1.59
CA LYS A 326 31.30 -4.16 2.87
C LYS A 326 30.65 -3.29 3.95
N GLY A 327 30.30 -2.05 3.63
CA GLY A 327 29.80 -1.08 4.59
C GLY A 327 30.91 -0.41 5.42
N PRO A 328 30.54 0.32 6.50
CA PRO A 328 29.16 0.50 6.97
C PRO A 328 28.32 1.30 5.97
N TRP A 329 27.07 0.88 5.79
CA TRP A 329 26.12 1.57 4.93
C TRP A 329 25.33 2.60 5.72
N THR A 330 24.98 3.70 5.06
CA THR A 330 24.20 4.80 5.66
C THR A 330 23.09 5.20 4.72
N TYR A 331 21.92 5.53 5.25
CA TYR A 331 20.78 5.93 4.46
C TYR A 331 21.01 7.28 3.74
N VAL A 332 20.51 7.41 2.51
CA VAL A 332 20.54 8.64 1.72
C VAL A 332 19.11 8.98 1.26
N PRO A 333 18.56 10.14 1.65
CA PRO A 333 17.30 10.63 1.10
C PRO A 333 17.33 10.73 -0.43
N ALA A 334 16.24 10.38 -1.09
CA ALA A 334 16.16 10.38 -2.56
C ALA A 334 16.40 11.77 -3.19
N ASN A 335 16.16 12.84 -2.42
CA ASN A 335 16.42 14.24 -2.80
C ASN A 335 17.82 14.73 -2.41
N GLN A 336 18.65 13.89 -1.80
CA GLN A 336 20.04 14.18 -1.43
C GLN A 336 21.04 13.29 -2.18
N LEU A 337 20.58 12.49 -3.14
CA LEU A 337 21.46 11.77 -4.06
C LEU A 337 22.30 12.75 -4.88
N PRO A 338 23.50 12.35 -5.32
CA PRO A 338 24.25 13.12 -6.29
C PRO A 338 23.43 13.42 -7.55
N SER A 339 23.61 14.62 -8.12
CA SER A 339 22.83 15.06 -9.30
C SER A 339 22.97 14.15 -10.50
N GLU A 340 24.05 13.36 -10.57
CA GLU A 340 24.32 12.39 -11.63
C GLU A 340 23.24 11.30 -11.72
N PHE A 341 22.61 10.91 -10.61
CA PHE A 341 21.55 9.89 -10.62
C PHE A 341 20.32 10.33 -11.43
N ALA A 342 19.98 11.62 -11.41
CA ALA A 342 18.87 12.16 -12.20
C ALA A 342 19.18 12.23 -13.70
N LYS A 343 20.45 12.11 -14.09
CA LYS A 343 20.92 12.13 -15.48
C LYS A 343 21.00 10.74 -16.12
N ILE A 344 20.76 9.65 -15.36
CA ILE A 344 20.77 8.29 -15.88
C ILE A 344 19.78 8.20 -17.06
N PRO A 345 20.21 7.78 -18.26
CA PRO A 345 19.31 7.65 -19.39
C PRO A 345 18.22 6.60 -19.11
N PRO A 346 16.92 6.90 -19.33
CA PRO A 346 15.83 5.95 -19.06
C PRO A 346 15.94 4.61 -19.81
N ALA A 347 16.54 4.62 -21.00
CA ALA A 347 16.76 3.42 -21.80
C ALA A 347 18.04 2.65 -21.43
N SER A 348 18.82 3.13 -20.46
CA SER A 348 20.02 2.43 -20.00
C SER A 348 19.67 1.16 -19.22
N PRO A 349 20.61 0.21 -19.06
CA PRO A 349 20.40 -0.98 -18.23
C PRO A 349 20.02 -0.70 -16.77
N LYS A 350 20.20 0.54 -16.29
CA LYS A 350 19.88 1.00 -14.94
C LYS A 350 18.81 2.10 -14.94
N GLY A 351 18.06 2.27 -16.02
CA GLY A 351 16.95 3.24 -16.07
C GLY A 351 15.82 2.95 -15.07
N ASN A 352 15.69 1.69 -14.62
CA ASN A 352 14.71 1.26 -13.63
C ASN A 352 14.86 2.01 -12.29
N VAL A 353 16.06 2.46 -11.91
CA VAL A 353 16.26 3.13 -10.62
C VAL A 353 15.74 4.56 -10.58
N LEU A 354 15.42 5.16 -11.73
CA LEU A 354 14.92 6.54 -11.81
C LEU A 354 13.64 6.75 -10.97
N VAL A 355 12.85 5.70 -10.78
CA VAL A 355 11.67 5.70 -9.90
C VAL A 355 11.98 6.02 -8.44
N TYR A 356 13.22 5.80 -8.02
CA TYR A 356 13.73 6.07 -6.68
C TYR A 356 14.60 7.33 -6.62
N VAL A 357 14.69 8.11 -7.69
CA VAL A 357 15.50 9.33 -7.76
C VAL A 357 14.56 10.54 -7.80
N ALA A 358 14.67 11.42 -6.81
CA ALA A 358 13.79 12.58 -6.73
C ALA A 358 13.92 13.49 -7.96
N GLY A 359 12.79 14.02 -8.43
CA GLY A 359 12.74 14.99 -9.54
C GLY A 359 12.69 14.38 -10.94
N THR A 360 12.92 13.08 -11.08
CA THR A 360 12.75 12.36 -12.36
C THR A 360 11.27 12.25 -12.74
N GLN A 361 11.01 12.02 -14.02
CA GLN A 361 9.64 11.79 -14.50
C GLN A 361 9.07 10.46 -13.96
N GLN A 362 9.92 9.43 -13.87
CA GLN A 362 9.56 8.10 -13.41
C GLN A 362 9.15 8.09 -11.92
N ALA A 363 9.87 8.85 -11.08
CA ALA A 363 9.50 9.00 -9.68
C ALA A 363 8.14 9.70 -9.52
N LYS A 364 7.91 10.77 -10.29
CA LYS A 364 6.62 11.47 -10.31
C LYS A 364 5.49 10.53 -10.74
N GLU A 365 5.67 9.78 -11.82
CA GLU A 365 4.69 8.83 -12.32
C GLU A 365 4.34 7.75 -11.30
N ALA A 366 5.35 7.17 -10.63
CA ALA A 366 5.13 6.15 -9.61
C ALA A 366 4.38 6.65 -8.37
N VAL A 367 4.64 7.89 -7.93
CA VAL A 367 3.88 8.52 -6.85
C VAL A 367 2.42 8.70 -7.24
N LEU A 368 2.16 9.06 -8.51
CA LEU A 368 0.79 9.18 -9.01
C LEU A 368 0.11 7.82 -9.12
N ASP A 369 0.82 6.80 -9.59
CA ASP A 369 0.29 5.43 -9.70
C ASP A 369 -0.06 4.86 -8.32
N ALA A 370 0.71 5.21 -7.28
CA ALA A 370 0.38 4.88 -5.88
C ALA A 370 -0.92 5.54 -5.37
N GLY A 371 -1.44 6.55 -6.08
CA GLY A 371 -2.72 7.19 -5.79
C GLY A 371 -3.91 6.61 -6.55
N ILE A 372 -3.73 5.56 -7.35
CA ILE A 372 -4.81 4.94 -8.13
C ILE A 372 -5.33 3.69 -7.41
N PRO A 373 -6.63 3.62 -7.05
CA PRO A 373 -7.17 2.46 -6.37
C PRO A 373 -7.43 1.30 -7.33
N GLN A 374 -7.26 0.08 -6.83
CA GLN A 374 -7.77 -1.15 -7.42
C GLN A 374 -9.11 -1.48 -6.78
N THR A 375 -10.19 -1.52 -7.55
CA THR A 375 -11.55 -1.61 -7.05
C THR A 375 -12.29 -2.86 -7.53
N ALA A 376 -13.21 -3.36 -6.71
CA ALA A 376 -14.09 -4.47 -7.06
C ALA A 376 -15.49 -4.28 -6.45
N ALA A 377 -16.50 -4.81 -7.13
CA ALA A 377 -17.86 -4.93 -6.59
C ALA A 377 -17.98 -6.26 -5.84
N ILE A 378 -18.21 -6.19 -4.53
CA ILE A 378 -18.29 -7.35 -3.63
C ILE A 378 -19.75 -7.56 -3.23
N LYS A 379 -20.27 -8.79 -3.36
CA LYS A 379 -21.64 -9.10 -2.92
C LYS A 379 -21.77 -8.97 -1.40
N ARG A 380 -22.84 -8.35 -0.92
CA ARG A 380 -23.06 -8.15 0.53
C ARG A 380 -23.21 -9.44 1.34
N ASN A 381 -23.60 -10.53 0.70
CA ASN A 381 -23.72 -11.85 1.32
C ASN A 381 -22.40 -12.62 1.36
N THR A 382 -21.30 -12.08 0.84
CA THR A 382 -19.97 -12.66 1.01
C THR A 382 -19.59 -12.63 2.49
N THR A 383 -19.15 -13.78 3.01
CA THR A 383 -18.73 -13.94 4.40
C THR A 383 -17.24 -14.23 4.50
N LEU A 384 -16.68 -14.01 5.69
CA LEU A 384 -15.32 -14.37 6.05
C LEU A 384 -15.34 -15.30 7.25
N ASN A 385 -14.47 -16.32 7.26
CA ASN A 385 -14.28 -17.18 8.43
C ASN A 385 -12.92 -16.87 9.07
N VAL A 386 -12.94 -15.96 10.04
CA VAL A 386 -11.73 -15.56 10.78
C VAL A 386 -11.40 -16.64 11.81
N THR A 387 -10.15 -17.08 11.82
CA THR A 387 -9.63 -18.09 12.75
C THR A 387 -8.58 -17.48 13.66
N TYR A 388 -8.36 -18.13 14.81
CA TYR A 388 -7.36 -17.75 15.80
C TYR A 388 -6.64 -18.98 16.34
N ASP A 389 -5.40 -18.80 16.76
CA ASP A 389 -4.64 -19.78 17.54
C ASP A 389 -5.08 -19.68 19.02
N GLY A 390 -6.13 -20.43 19.37
CA GLY A 390 -6.81 -20.36 20.66
C GLY A 390 -7.81 -19.19 20.77
N PRO A 391 -8.17 -18.75 21.99
CA PRO A 391 -9.05 -17.59 22.18
C PRO A 391 -8.45 -16.30 21.57
N PRO A 392 -9.26 -15.39 21.00
CA PRO A 392 -8.75 -14.14 20.42
C PRO A 392 -7.92 -13.32 21.41
N LYS A 393 -6.74 -12.86 20.97
CA LYS A 393 -5.81 -12.03 21.75
C LYS A 393 -5.55 -10.73 21.02
N PHE A 394 -5.80 -9.62 21.70
CA PHE A 394 -5.70 -8.27 21.12
C PHE A 394 -4.63 -7.43 21.82
N GLU A 395 -3.76 -6.80 21.03
CA GLU A 395 -2.76 -5.83 21.49
C GLU A 395 -3.07 -4.43 20.96
N ALA A 396 -2.64 -3.39 21.68
CA ALA A 396 -2.89 -2.01 21.28
C ALA A 396 -2.06 -1.62 20.05
N ILE A 397 -2.66 -0.84 19.15
CA ILE A 397 -1.93 -0.15 18.09
C ILE A 397 -1.47 1.20 18.66
N GLU A 398 -0.16 1.37 18.82
CA GLU A 398 0.44 2.59 19.37
C GLU A 398 -0.04 3.84 18.62
N GLY A 399 -0.34 4.91 19.37
CA GLY A 399 -0.83 6.18 18.80
C GLY A 399 -2.32 6.18 18.40
N THR A 400 -3.06 5.11 18.67
CA THR A 400 -4.50 4.99 18.39
C THR A 400 -5.25 4.35 19.57
N ASN A 401 -6.58 4.37 19.53
CA ASN A 401 -7.46 3.59 20.42
C ASN A 401 -7.80 2.21 19.86
N LEU A 402 -7.22 1.84 18.71
CA LEU A 402 -7.43 0.55 18.08
C LEU A 402 -6.60 -0.53 18.76
N ARG A 403 -7.12 -1.76 18.71
CA ARG A 403 -6.37 -2.97 19.05
C ARG A 403 -6.40 -3.92 17.87
N TYR A 404 -5.43 -4.82 17.75
CA TYR A 404 -5.39 -5.80 16.68
C TYR A 404 -5.16 -7.21 17.21
N ALA A 405 -5.71 -8.21 16.51
CA ALA A 405 -5.51 -9.59 16.89
C ALA A 405 -4.09 -10.04 16.54
N VAL A 406 -3.34 -10.52 17.53
CA VAL A 406 -1.97 -11.02 17.32
C VAL A 406 -1.94 -12.49 16.93
N ASN A 407 -2.93 -13.26 17.35
CA ASN A 407 -2.99 -14.70 17.15
C ASN A 407 -3.98 -15.10 16.05
N SER A 408 -4.06 -14.32 14.97
CA SER A 408 -4.86 -14.63 13.79
C SER A 408 -4.01 -14.48 12.52
N PRO A 409 -4.22 -15.31 11.49
CA PRO A 409 -3.63 -15.07 10.16
C PRO A 409 -4.34 -13.93 9.40
N TYR A 410 -5.43 -13.38 9.95
CA TYR A 410 -6.18 -12.26 9.37
C TYR A 410 -5.84 -10.95 10.06
N ALA A 411 -5.91 -9.84 9.32
CA ALA A 411 -5.77 -8.50 9.88
C ALA A 411 -7.07 -8.06 10.56
N VAL A 412 -7.23 -8.46 11.82
CA VAL A 412 -8.39 -8.13 12.64
C VAL A 412 -8.09 -6.94 13.53
N VAL A 413 -8.95 -5.93 13.49
CA VAL A 413 -8.91 -4.70 14.28
C VAL A 413 -10.14 -4.64 15.18
N GLU A 414 -9.94 -4.45 16.46
CA GLU A 414 -10.95 -4.12 17.46
C GLU A 414 -11.02 -2.59 17.60
N SER A 415 -12.23 -2.05 17.48
CA SER A 415 -12.52 -0.63 17.66
C SER A 415 -13.80 -0.50 18.48
N GLN A 416 -13.67 -0.09 19.74
CA GLN A 416 -14.76 -0.10 20.72
C GLN A 416 -15.37 -1.51 20.81
N ASP A 417 -16.69 -1.65 20.68
CA ASP A 417 -17.41 -2.93 20.77
C ASP A 417 -17.61 -3.60 19.39
N ARG A 418 -16.77 -3.27 18.39
CA ARG A 418 -16.87 -3.81 17.03
C ARG A 418 -15.53 -4.30 16.51
N PHE A 419 -15.60 -5.29 15.63
CA PHE A 419 -14.44 -5.92 15.02
C PHE A 419 -14.49 -5.75 13.51
N PHE A 420 -13.33 -5.46 12.93
CA PHE A 420 -13.14 -5.28 11.49
C PHE A 420 -12.01 -6.17 11.02
N SER A 421 -12.20 -6.93 9.94
CA SER A 421 -11.16 -7.77 9.37
C SER A 421 -10.94 -7.39 7.91
N CYS A 422 -9.70 -7.10 7.56
CA CYS A 422 -9.33 -6.85 6.16
C CYS A 422 -8.77 -8.13 5.54
N HIS A 423 -9.39 -8.59 4.47
CA HIS A 423 -8.92 -9.74 3.70
C HIS A 423 -9.09 -9.49 2.21
N GLN A 424 -8.03 -9.75 1.43
CA GLN A 424 -8.02 -9.56 -0.04
C GLN A 424 -8.53 -8.18 -0.50
N GLY A 425 -8.19 -7.12 0.25
CA GLY A 425 -8.60 -5.75 -0.09
C GLY A 425 -10.08 -5.44 0.19
N VAL A 426 -10.74 -6.25 1.02
CA VAL A 426 -12.15 -6.07 1.41
C VAL A 426 -12.24 -6.03 2.93
N TRP A 427 -13.00 -5.06 3.45
CA TRP A 427 -13.33 -4.98 4.86
C TRP A 427 -14.56 -5.80 5.20
N TYR A 428 -14.47 -6.55 6.29
CA TYR A 428 -15.58 -7.26 6.91
C TYR A 428 -15.78 -6.74 8.33
N ALA A 429 -17.02 -6.74 8.82
CA ALA A 429 -17.36 -6.31 10.17
C ALA A 429 -18.13 -7.41 10.92
N ALA A 430 -17.91 -7.47 12.23
CA ALA A 430 -18.62 -8.32 13.17
C ALA A 430 -18.81 -7.63 14.53
N SER A 431 -19.79 -8.09 15.31
CA SER A 431 -19.97 -7.68 16.72
C SER A 431 -19.22 -8.59 17.71
N ASP A 432 -18.69 -9.72 17.23
CA ASP A 432 -17.94 -10.70 18.00
C ASP A 432 -16.70 -11.10 17.18
N PRO A 433 -15.52 -11.28 17.80
CA PRO A 433 -14.30 -11.63 17.07
C PRO A 433 -14.38 -12.99 16.35
N ALA A 434 -15.27 -13.89 16.75
CA ALA A 434 -15.54 -15.15 16.05
C ALA A 434 -16.54 -15.00 14.88
N GLY A 435 -17.11 -13.81 14.68
CA GLY A 435 -18.12 -13.53 13.67
C GLY A 435 -19.56 -13.68 14.19
N PRO A 436 -20.56 -13.72 13.29
CA PRO A 436 -20.43 -13.80 11.84
C PRO A 436 -19.84 -12.52 11.23
N TRP A 437 -18.99 -12.70 10.22
CA TRP A 437 -18.37 -11.60 9.48
C TRP A 437 -19.13 -11.32 8.20
N THR A 438 -19.49 -10.06 7.99
CA THR A 438 -20.19 -9.59 6.77
C THR A 438 -19.43 -8.44 6.15
N VAL A 439 -19.58 -8.23 4.83
CA VAL A 439 -18.90 -7.13 4.14
C VAL A 439 -19.27 -5.79 4.78
N ALA A 440 -18.27 -5.02 5.18
CA ALA A 440 -18.44 -3.74 5.83
C ALA A 440 -18.83 -2.68 4.80
N THR A 441 -19.84 -1.86 5.10
CA THR A 441 -20.19 -0.67 4.32
C THR A 441 -19.46 0.57 4.79
N GLN A 442 -18.80 0.50 5.94
CA GLN A 442 -18.00 1.56 6.55
C GLN A 442 -17.00 0.96 7.55
N VAL A 443 -15.91 1.67 7.81
CA VAL A 443 -14.93 1.34 8.85
C VAL A 443 -14.61 2.59 9.67
N PRO A 444 -14.06 2.46 10.90
CA PRO A 444 -13.64 3.60 11.69
C PRO A 444 -12.51 4.37 10.99
N ASP A 445 -12.62 5.70 10.94
CA ASP A 445 -11.61 6.56 10.30
C ASP A 445 -10.22 6.40 10.93
N GLU A 446 -10.16 6.06 12.22
CA GLU A 446 -8.91 5.80 12.96
C GLU A 446 -8.06 4.70 12.31
N ILE A 447 -8.64 3.76 11.55
CA ILE A 447 -7.89 2.76 10.76
C ILE A 447 -6.91 3.44 9.79
N TYR A 448 -7.26 4.60 9.26
CA TYR A 448 -6.42 5.34 8.33
C TYR A 448 -5.25 6.03 9.00
N SER A 449 -5.21 6.07 10.33
CA SER A 449 -4.13 6.61 11.15
C SER A 449 -3.13 5.57 11.69
N ILE A 450 -3.34 4.28 11.43
CA ILE A 450 -2.43 3.20 11.86
C ILE A 450 -0.98 3.53 11.44
N PRO A 451 -0.01 3.55 12.37
CA PRO A 451 1.38 3.92 12.08
C PRO A 451 2.17 2.78 11.42
N PRO A 452 3.30 3.07 10.75
CA PRO A 452 4.16 2.06 10.14
C PRO A 452 4.84 1.15 11.16
N SER A 453 4.85 1.48 12.46
CA SER A 453 5.31 0.57 13.52
C SER A 453 4.34 -0.58 13.79
N SER A 454 3.10 -0.52 13.28
CA SER A 454 2.14 -1.62 13.35
C SER A 454 2.29 -2.59 12.18
N PRO A 455 2.20 -3.91 12.40
CA PRO A 455 2.18 -4.89 11.31
C PRO A 455 0.95 -4.78 10.40
N LEU A 456 -0.10 -4.09 10.84
CA LEU A 456 -1.32 -3.86 10.05
C LEU A 456 -1.25 -2.56 9.22
N TYR A 457 -0.08 -1.93 9.11
CA TYR A 457 0.06 -0.66 8.37
C TYR A 457 -0.52 -0.70 6.96
N ASN A 458 -0.47 -1.84 6.28
CA ASN A 458 -0.98 -1.99 4.92
C ASN A 458 -2.52 -1.87 4.81
N VAL A 459 -3.28 -2.24 5.84
CA VAL A 459 -4.76 -2.25 5.76
C VAL A 459 -5.36 -0.83 5.75
N ARG A 460 -4.59 0.17 6.20
CA ARG A 460 -4.97 1.59 6.12
C ARG A 460 -5.20 2.07 4.69
N TYR A 461 -4.73 1.33 3.69
CA TYR A 461 -4.87 1.65 2.26
C TYR A 461 -6.11 1.02 1.63
N VAL A 462 -6.96 0.32 2.40
CA VAL A 462 -8.21 -0.27 1.92
C VAL A 462 -9.38 0.66 2.23
N ARG A 463 -10.25 0.89 1.24
CA ARG A 463 -11.41 1.79 1.31
C ARG A 463 -12.69 1.08 0.90
N VAL A 464 -13.79 1.49 1.52
CA VAL A 464 -15.14 1.31 0.98
C VAL A 464 -15.47 2.60 0.26
N PHE A 465 -15.75 2.52 -1.05
CA PHE A 465 -16.03 3.68 -1.90
C PHE A 465 -17.52 3.99 -1.95
N ASP A 466 -18.36 2.96 -2.05
CA ASP A 466 -19.81 3.07 -2.16
C ASP A 466 -20.50 1.72 -1.89
N TYR A 467 -21.81 1.69 -1.72
CA TYR A 467 -22.58 0.46 -1.59
C TYR A 467 -24.04 0.61 -2.02
N THR A 468 -24.64 -0.51 -2.43
CA THR A 468 -26.07 -0.64 -2.72
C THR A 468 -26.72 -1.68 -1.79
N ALA A 469 -27.98 -2.04 -2.07
CA ALA A 469 -28.63 -3.16 -1.39
C ALA A 469 -27.91 -4.51 -1.64
N ASP A 470 -27.22 -4.67 -2.77
CA ASP A 470 -26.68 -5.97 -3.22
C ASP A 470 -25.15 -6.05 -3.16
N VAL A 471 -24.45 -4.93 -3.38
CA VAL A 471 -22.97 -4.90 -3.50
C VAL A 471 -22.34 -3.77 -2.69
N VAL A 472 -21.08 -3.98 -2.29
CA VAL A 472 -20.18 -2.94 -1.77
C VAL A 472 -19.07 -2.75 -2.79
N TYR A 473 -18.85 -1.52 -3.23
CA TYR A 473 -17.70 -1.13 -4.03
C TYR A 473 -16.54 -0.88 -3.07
N ALA A 474 -15.68 -1.89 -2.92
CA ALA A 474 -14.48 -1.82 -2.09
C ALA A 474 -13.24 -1.78 -2.99
N GLY A 475 -12.13 -1.31 -2.43
CA GLY A 475 -10.87 -1.36 -3.13
C GLY A 475 -9.70 -0.93 -2.27
N TYR A 476 -8.51 -0.98 -2.85
CA TYR A 476 -7.29 -0.68 -2.14
C TYR A 476 -6.33 0.13 -3.00
N TYR A 477 -5.58 1.03 -2.36
CA TYR A 477 -4.42 1.68 -2.98
C TYR A 477 -3.20 0.75 -2.93
N PRO A 478 -2.20 0.93 -3.79
CA PRO A 478 -0.99 0.11 -3.82
C PRO A 478 -0.26 -0.06 -2.48
N GLY A 479 -0.44 0.86 -1.52
CA GLY A 479 0.06 0.70 -0.15
C GLY A 479 -0.44 -0.55 0.58
N TYR A 480 -1.59 -1.13 0.19
CA TYR A 480 -2.06 -2.41 0.71
C TYR A 480 -1.15 -3.58 0.32
N LEU A 481 -0.49 -3.47 -0.84
CA LEU A 481 0.51 -4.42 -1.32
C LEU A 481 1.93 -4.06 -0.84
N GLY A 482 2.06 -3.10 0.08
CA GLY A 482 3.33 -2.63 0.63
C GLY A 482 4.01 -1.52 -0.18
N TRP A 483 3.33 -0.91 -1.15
CA TRP A 483 3.92 0.11 -2.03
C TRP A 483 3.59 1.49 -1.47
N HIS A 484 4.54 2.09 -0.75
CA HIS A 484 4.30 3.33 -0.02
C HIS A 484 4.95 4.51 -0.73
N VAL A 485 4.21 5.62 -0.81
CA VAL A 485 4.81 6.92 -1.17
C VAL A 485 5.70 7.34 -0.01
N TYR A 486 6.93 7.71 -0.32
CA TYR A 486 7.91 8.20 0.63
C TYR A 486 8.65 9.40 0.05
N GLY A 487 8.25 10.59 0.50
CA GLY A 487 8.69 11.87 -0.07
C GLY A 487 8.37 11.95 -1.57
N PRO A 488 9.35 12.28 -2.43
CA PRO A 488 9.14 12.41 -3.88
C PRO A 488 9.19 11.08 -4.65
N THR A 489 9.25 9.94 -3.96
CA THR A 489 9.49 8.60 -4.53
C THR A 489 8.59 7.55 -3.90
N VAL A 490 8.73 6.29 -4.31
CA VAL A 490 8.04 5.14 -3.70
C VAL A 490 9.03 4.15 -3.10
N VAL A 491 8.63 3.47 -2.03
CA VAL A 491 9.40 2.41 -1.36
C VAL A 491 8.51 1.18 -1.15
N TYR A 492 9.14 0.02 -0.98
CA TYR A 492 8.46 -1.19 -0.55
C TYR A 492 8.62 -1.39 0.95
N GLY A 493 7.54 -1.83 1.60
CA GLY A 493 7.51 -2.16 3.03
C GLY A 493 7.77 -0.95 3.93
N THR A 494 7.61 -1.15 5.22
CA THR A 494 7.74 -0.08 6.21
C THR A 494 9.16 0.11 6.71
N GLY A 495 10.05 -0.85 6.46
CA GLY A 495 11.38 -0.95 7.05
C GLY A 495 11.38 -1.44 8.49
N TRP A 496 10.22 -1.48 9.15
CA TRP A 496 10.06 -1.97 10.51
C TRP A 496 10.15 -3.49 10.56
N TYR A 497 10.64 -3.99 11.68
CA TYR A 497 10.62 -5.40 12.02
C TYR A 497 9.43 -5.67 12.94
N TYR A 498 8.59 -6.63 12.55
CA TYR A 498 7.45 -7.07 13.34
C TYR A 498 7.66 -8.54 13.74
N PRO A 499 7.81 -8.84 15.04
CA PRO A 499 7.90 -10.22 15.49
C PRO A 499 6.60 -10.96 15.15
N GLY A 500 6.69 -12.09 14.43
CA GLY A 500 5.52 -12.93 14.16
C GLY A 500 4.90 -13.54 15.42
N TRP A 501 3.66 -13.99 15.32
CA TRP A 501 3.02 -14.77 16.38
C TRP A 501 3.58 -16.17 16.44
N TYR A 502 4.00 -16.61 17.62
CA TYR A 502 4.39 -17.98 17.89
C TYR A 502 3.49 -18.56 18.97
N GLY A 503 2.55 -19.42 18.56
CA GLY A 503 1.71 -20.16 19.47
C GLY A 503 1.96 -21.67 19.39
N PRO A 504 1.19 -22.45 20.17
CA PRO A 504 1.39 -23.89 20.30
C PRO A 504 1.29 -24.59 18.94
N ASP A 505 0.29 -24.21 18.14
CA ASP A 505 -0.07 -24.90 16.91
C ASP A 505 0.38 -24.13 15.67
N TYR A 506 0.42 -22.79 15.73
CA TYR A 506 0.65 -21.96 14.55
C TYR A 506 1.82 -20.98 14.69
N TYR A 507 2.36 -20.59 13.54
CA TYR A 507 3.23 -19.42 13.41
C TYR A 507 2.58 -18.50 12.38
N TYR A 508 2.27 -17.26 12.76
CA TYR A 508 1.71 -16.26 11.84
C TYR A 508 2.77 -15.18 11.57
N PRO A 509 3.33 -15.12 10.34
CA PRO A 509 4.28 -14.09 9.97
C PRO A 509 3.58 -12.77 9.73
N TYR A 510 4.33 -11.67 9.88
CA TYR A 510 3.93 -10.35 9.40
C TYR A 510 4.67 -9.98 8.11
N PRO A 511 4.27 -8.91 7.39
CA PRO A 511 4.94 -8.48 6.18
C PRO A 511 6.42 -8.13 6.39
N TRP A 512 7.28 -8.51 5.44
CA TRP A 512 8.73 -8.26 5.49
C TRP A 512 9.11 -7.12 4.56
N THR A 513 10.10 -6.30 4.95
CA THR A 513 10.72 -5.32 4.03
C THR A 513 12.00 -5.83 3.38
N TRP A 514 12.75 -6.69 4.09
CA TRP A 514 14.13 -7.06 3.74
C TRP A 514 14.27 -8.57 3.51
N GLY A 515 15.28 -8.96 2.74
CA GLY A 515 15.73 -10.36 2.59
C GLY A 515 15.16 -11.11 1.40
N PHE A 516 14.45 -10.40 0.51
CA PHE A 516 13.80 -10.99 -0.68
C PHE A 516 14.11 -10.24 -1.97
N GLY A 517 15.20 -9.45 -2.00
CA GLY A 517 15.71 -8.74 -3.18
C GLY A 517 14.61 -8.03 -3.97
N ILE A 518 13.87 -7.19 -3.26
CA ILE A 518 12.63 -6.59 -3.74
C ILE A 518 12.94 -5.49 -4.76
N GLN A 519 12.40 -5.64 -5.97
CA GLN A 519 12.64 -4.77 -7.12
C GLN A 519 11.33 -4.25 -7.71
N TYR A 520 11.35 -3.05 -8.29
CA TYR A 520 10.19 -2.45 -8.93
C TYR A 520 10.32 -2.48 -10.46
N ASN A 521 9.23 -2.85 -11.13
CA ASN A 521 9.06 -2.78 -12.56
C ASN A 521 7.85 -1.88 -12.89
N PRO A 522 8.01 -0.81 -13.69
CA PRO A 522 6.91 0.09 -14.05
C PRO A 522 5.70 -0.57 -14.75
N PHE A 523 5.87 -1.73 -15.38
CA PHE A 523 4.79 -2.45 -16.09
C PHE A 523 4.18 -3.60 -15.28
N ALA A 524 4.91 -4.12 -14.29
CA ALA A 524 4.52 -5.31 -13.53
C ALA A 524 4.40 -5.07 -12.02
N GLY A 525 4.73 -3.88 -11.53
CA GLY A 525 4.77 -3.56 -10.10
C GLY A 525 6.03 -4.09 -9.42
N TRP A 526 5.94 -4.27 -8.09
CA TRP A 526 7.03 -4.87 -7.32
C TRP A 526 7.10 -6.38 -7.55
N SER A 527 8.31 -6.88 -7.71
CA SER A 527 8.64 -8.30 -7.79
C SER A 527 9.59 -8.70 -6.67
N PHE A 528 9.38 -9.89 -6.14
CA PHE A 528 10.33 -10.55 -5.25
C PHE A 528 11.41 -11.23 -6.09
N GLY A 529 12.67 -11.02 -5.73
CA GLY A 529 13.81 -11.64 -6.37
C GLY A 529 14.76 -12.21 -5.32
N PHE A 530 14.98 -13.52 -5.30
CA PHE A 530 16.12 -14.05 -4.57
C PHE A 530 17.35 -13.70 -5.40
N ASN A 531 18.24 -12.85 -4.88
CA ASN A 531 19.39 -12.33 -5.62
C ASN A 531 20.34 -13.48 -6.01
N TYR A 532 20.12 -14.08 -7.19
CA TYR A 532 21.05 -15.02 -7.79
C TYR A 532 22.14 -14.26 -8.54
N GLY A 533 23.39 -14.68 -8.37
CA GLY A 533 24.45 -14.29 -9.29
C GLY A 533 24.11 -14.78 -10.69
N TYR A 534 24.36 -13.95 -11.71
CA TYR A 534 24.28 -14.37 -13.11
C TYR A 534 25.07 -15.66 -13.31
N VAL A 535 24.39 -16.78 -13.57
CA VAL A 535 24.99 -17.96 -14.20
C VAL A 535 24.52 -17.94 -15.64
N GLY A 536 25.34 -17.34 -16.51
CA GLY A 536 25.07 -17.34 -17.95
C GLY A 536 24.90 -18.77 -18.44
N ALA A 537 23.73 -19.08 -19.00
CA ALA A 537 23.57 -20.22 -19.88
C ALA A 537 24.12 -19.79 -21.25
N GLY A 538 25.17 -20.46 -21.70
CA GLY A 538 25.39 -20.64 -23.13
C GLY A 538 24.39 -21.62 -23.70
#